data_AF-A0A4S9Y5H8-F1
#
_entry.id   AF-A0A4S9Y5H8-F1
#
_cell.length_a   1.000
_cell.length_b   1.000
_cell.length_c   1.000
_cell.angle_alpha   90.00
_cell.angle_beta   90.00
_cell.angle_gamma   90.00
#
_symmetry.space_group_name_H-M   'P 1'
#
loop_
_entity.id
_entity.type
_entity.pdbx_description
1 polymer ?
#
loop_
_entity_poly.entity_id
_entity_poly.type
_entity_poly.pdbx_seq_one_letter_code
_entity_poly.pdbx_strand_id
1 'polypeptide(L)'
;LPEKDGYEDFRKAKEAIIREHGAEALRKSWIEVCGRLSLITEDISVNGNKLIPIVPADSVLEEGFSPGVEQQIRETGCVVVRGVIPEPTARQLYSDLKQYVSDNRSQIKGWPEESPSMLQLYNSPTQHAVRSHPNQLRLQRLLNELWHDHTERTSSEPLVYLDGVRDRPPQQPFLGLGPHVDAGSLSRWLDPAYRRSYLAVFGGKSGEWDCWDL
;
A
#
# COMPACT_ATOMS: atom_id res chain seq x y z
N LEU A 1 22.88 5.72 -21.29
CA LEU A 1 22.17 7.00 -21.05
C LEU A 1 20.70 6.70 -21.32
N PRO A 2 19.77 6.94 -20.38
CA PRO A 2 18.35 6.71 -20.66
C PRO A 2 17.96 7.61 -21.84
N GLU A 3 17.23 7.03 -22.79
CA GLU A 3 16.92 7.62 -24.09
C GLU A 3 16.23 8.99 -23.96
N LYS A 4 16.44 9.84 -24.96
CA LYS A 4 15.93 11.22 -25.05
C LYS A 4 14.41 11.32 -24.88
N ASP A 5 13.68 10.24 -25.08
CA ASP A 5 12.21 10.20 -25.08
C ASP A 5 11.61 10.49 -23.71
N GLY A 6 12.22 10.03 -22.61
CA GLY A 6 11.69 10.31 -21.27
C GLY A 6 11.73 11.79 -20.90
N TYR A 7 12.74 12.52 -21.39
CA TYR A 7 12.93 13.95 -21.09
C TYR A 7 11.82 14.83 -21.69
N GLU A 8 11.36 14.46 -22.88
CA GLU A 8 10.26 15.14 -23.57
C GLU A 8 8.95 14.96 -22.80
N ASP A 9 8.70 13.77 -22.28
CA ASP A 9 7.50 13.46 -21.50
C ASP A 9 7.48 14.19 -20.14
N PHE A 10 8.62 14.26 -19.44
CA PHE A 10 8.71 15.05 -18.20
C PHE A 10 8.44 16.54 -18.45
N ARG A 11 8.96 17.10 -19.56
CA ARG A 11 8.72 18.50 -19.91
C ARG A 11 7.24 18.74 -20.21
N LYS A 12 6.63 17.90 -21.06
CA LYS A 12 5.21 17.98 -21.40
C LYS A 12 4.31 17.90 -20.17
N ALA A 13 4.59 16.97 -19.24
CA ALA A 13 3.85 16.84 -17.98
C ALA A 13 3.88 18.14 -17.17
N LYS A 14 5.08 18.71 -16.98
CA LYS A 14 5.26 19.96 -16.24
C LYS A 14 4.56 21.13 -16.91
N GLU A 15 4.72 21.28 -18.22
CA GLU A 15 4.05 22.34 -19.00
C GLU A 15 2.54 22.24 -18.92
N ALA A 16 1.98 21.02 -19.01
CA ALA A 16 0.54 20.80 -18.90
C ALA A 16 0.01 21.20 -17.52
N ILE A 17 0.64 20.73 -16.44
CA ILE A 17 0.24 21.03 -15.05
C ILE A 17 0.37 22.54 -14.77
N ILE A 18 1.47 23.18 -15.19
CA ILE A 18 1.67 24.63 -15.00
C ILE A 18 0.63 25.43 -15.79
N ARG A 19 0.33 25.02 -17.03
CA ARG A 19 -0.68 25.67 -17.86
C ARG A 19 -2.09 25.55 -17.25
N GLU A 20 -2.39 24.40 -16.65
CA GLU A 20 -3.71 24.10 -16.09
C GLU A 20 -3.95 24.80 -14.73
N HIS A 21 -2.97 24.78 -13.84
CA HIS A 21 -3.17 25.25 -12.45
C HIS A 21 -2.46 26.57 -12.12
N GLY A 22 -1.44 26.96 -12.90
CA GLY A 22 -0.65 28.16 -12.67
C GLY A 22 0.47 27.97 -11.64
N ALA A 23 1.58 28.68 -11.84
CA ALA A 23 2.78 28.56 -11.01
C ALA A 23 2.54 28.95 -9.53
N GLU A 24 1.70 29.95 -9.28
CA GLU A 24 1.41 30.42 -7.91
C GLU A 24 0.62 29.40 -7.10
N ALA A 25 -0.35 28.70 -7.71
CA ALA A 25 -1.10 27.64 -7.03
C ALA A 25 -0.17 26.47 -6.63
N LEU A 26 0.68 26.04 -7.57
CA LEU A 26 1.66 24.98 -7.33
C LEU A 26 2.66 25.37 -6.23
N ARG A 27 3.16 26.62 -6.26
CA ARG A 27 4.08 27.16 -5.24
C ARG A 27 3.41 27.20 -3.87
N LYS A 28 2.17 27.68 -3.81
CA LYS A 28 1.39 27.73 -2.57
C LYS A 28 1.23 26.33 -1.98
N SER A 29 0.78 25.35 -2.77
CA SER A 29 0.63 23.97 -2.30
C SER A 29 1.96 23.37 -1.84
N TRP A 30 3.05 23.61 -2.58
CA TRP A 30 4.38 23.13 -2.18
C TRP A 30 4.77 23.61 -0.78
N ILE A 31 4.60 24.90 -0.49
CA ILE A 31 4.93 25.49 0.81
C ILE A 31 4.05 24.88 1.92
N GLU A 32 2.74 24.74 1.68
CA GLU A 32 1.82 24.12 2.63
C GLU A 32 2.17 22.66 2.93
N VAL A 33 2.45 21.87 1.89
CA VAL A 33 2.83 20.46 2.02
C VAL A 33 4.14 20.32 2.77
N CYS A 34 5.17 21.13 2.47
CA CYS A 34 6.43 21.12 3.20
C CYS A 34 6.24 21.48 4.68
N GLY A 35 5.39 22.45 4.99
CA GLY A 35 5.05 22.82 6.36
C GLY A 35 4.42 21.66 7.14
N ARG A 36 3.41 21.00 6.56
CA ARG A 36 2.78 19.82 7.17
C ARG A 36 3.75 18.65 7.30
N LEU A 37 4.56 18.40 6.28
CA LEU A 37 5.55 17.31 6.28
C LEU A 37 6.53 17.48 7.43
N SER A 38 7.00 18.71 7.70
CA SER A 38 7.89 18.98 8.84
C SER A 38 7.28 18.53 10.17
N LEU A 39 6.01 18.87 10.42
CA LEU A 39 5.29 18.49 11.64
C LEU A 39 5.15 16.97 11.76
N ILE A 40 4.76 16.30 10.66
CA ILE A 40 4.61 14.84 10.63
C ILE A 40 5.96 14.15 10.88
N THR A 41 7.04 14.64 10.26
CA THR A 41 8.38 14.04 10.46
C THR A 41 8.91 14.23 11.88
N GLU A 42 8.58 15.35 12.52
CA GLU A 42 8.92 15.59 13.92
C GLU A 42 8.15 14.61 14.83
N ASP A 43 6.85 14.45 14.61
CA ASP A 43 6.03 13.49 15.36
C ASP A 43 6.52 12.04 15.19
N ILE A 44 6.84 11.64 13.96
CA ILE A 44 7.45 10.32 13.68
C ILE A 44 8.80 10.17 14.38
N SER A 45 9.62 11.21 14.46
CA SER A 45 10.93 11.13 15.13
C SER A 45 10.82 10.88 16.64
N VAL A 46 9.73 11.36 17.26
CA VAL A 46 9.47 11.21 18.69
C VAL A 46 8.75 9.90 19.00
N ASN A 47 7.71 9.58 18.23
CA ASN A 47 6.79 8.48 18.53
C ASN A 47 7.14 7.18 17.77
N GLY A 48 7.81 7.28 16.63
CA GLY A 48 8.23 6.14 15.82
C GLY A 48 7.06 5.20 15.50
N ASN A 49 7.27 3.91 15.76
CA ASN A 49 6.29 2.86 15.46
C ASN A 49 5.02 2.91 16.32
N LYS A 50 4.98 3.71 17.39
CA LYS A 50 3.79 3.84 18.24
C LYS A 50 2.63 4.56 17.54
N LEU A 51 2.92 5.27 16.45
CA LEU A 51 1.90 5.92 15.63
C LEU A 51 1.05 4.89 14.87
N ILE A 52 1.59 3.70 14.59
CA ILE A 52 0.85 2.67 13.84
C ILE A 52 -0.17 2.01 14.78
N PRO A 53 -1.49 2.11 14.52
CA PRO A 53 -2.49 1.48 15.36
C PRO A 53 -2.35 -0.04 15.30
N ILE A 54 -2.41 -0.68 16.48
CA ILE A 54 -2.38 -2.14 16.63
C ILE A 54 -3.66 -2.58 17.33
N VAL A 55 -4.43 -3.44 16.68
CA VAL A 55 -5.74 -3.90 17.17
C VAL A 55 -5.89 -5.42 17.07
N PRO A 56 -6.64 -6.06 17.98
CA PRO A 56 -6.94 -7.49 17.88
C PRO A 56 -7.98 -7.74 16.78
N ALA A 57 -7.81 -8.84 16.04
CA ALA A 57 -8.73 -9.23 14.98
C ALA A 57 -10.14 -9.51 15.51
N ASP A 58 -10.27 -10.20 16.66
CA ASP A 58 -11.58 -10.59 17.19
C ASP A 58 -12.52 -9.37 17.37
N SER A 59 -12.04 -8.30 18.00
CA SER A 59 -12.81 -7.07 18.17
C SER A 59 -13.15 -6.40 16.83
N VAL A 60 -12.17 -6.31 15.91
CA VAL A 60 -12.39 -5.65 14.61
C VAL A 60 -13.36 -6.45 13.73
N LEU A 61 -13.28 -7.77 13.76
CA LEU A 61 -14.12 -8.64 12.93
C LEU A 61 -15.58 -8.67 13.41
N GLU A 62 -15.78 -8.56 14.73
CA GLU A 62 -17.10 -8.52 15.37
C GLU A 62 -17.74 -7.13 15.28
N GLU A 63 -17.01 -6.08 15.66
CA GLU A 63 -17.56 -4.73 15.87
C GLU A 63 -17.18 -3.72 14.79
N GLY A 64 -16.20 -4.05 13.93
CA GLY A 64 -15.55 -3.08 13.04
C GLY A 64 -14.43 -2.30 13.73
N PHE A 65 -13.84 -1.35 13.02
CA PHE A 65 -12.88 -0.44 13.63
C PHE A 65 -13.64 0.60 14.46
N SER A 66 -13.15 0.90 15.67
CA SER A 66 -13.74 1.99 16.46
C SER A 66 -13.44 3.35 15.79
N PRO A 67 -14.26 4.39 15.98
CA PRO A 67 -14.04 5.69 15.33
C PRO A 67 -12.65 6.29 15.59
N GLY A 68 -12.11 6.09 16.81
CA GLY A 68 -10.76 6.54 17.14
C GLY A 68 -9.67 5.77 16.39
N VAL A 69 -9.85 4.47 16.19
CA VAL A 69 -8.92 3.66 15.38
C VAL A 69 -9.05 4.03 13.91
N GLU A 70 -10.26 4.19 13.37
CA GLU A 70 -10.44 4.64 11.99
C GLU A 70 -9.74 5.96 11.72
N GLN A 71 -9.86 6.93 12.63
CA GLN A 71 -9.14 8.20 12.52
C GLN A 71 -7.62 7.99 12.49
N GLN A 72 -7.07 7.18 13.39
CA GLN A 72 -5.64 6.86 13.40
C GLN A 72 -5.18 6.18 12.10
N ILE A 73 -6.00 5.28 11.54
CA ILE A 73 -5.72 4.66 10.24
C ILE A 73 -5.71 5.72 9.14
N ARG A 74 -6.67 6.66 9.14
CA ARG A 74 -6.75 7.72 8.14
C ARG A 74 -5.55 8.66 8.18
N GLU A 75 -5.06 8.97 9.38
CA GLU A 75 -3.91 9.84 9.61
C GLU A 75 -2.58 9.15 9.25
N THR A 76 -2.44 7.86 9.55
CA THR A 76 -1.18 7.12 9.36
C THR A 76 -1.09 6.32 8.06
N GLY A 77 -2.23 6.07 7.42
CA GLY A 77 -2.32 5.23 6.22
C GLY A 77 -2.06 3.74 6.45
N CYS A 78 -1.99 3.26 7.71
CA CYS A 78 -1.68 1.86 8.00
C CYS A 78 -2.26 1.36 9.33
N VAL A 79 -2.32 0.03 9.48
CA VAL A 79 -2.79 -0.66 10.70
C VAL A 79 -2.16 -2.03 10.82
N VAL A 80 -1.93 -2.49 12.06
CA VAL A 80 -1.59 -3.90 12.35
C VAL A 80 -2.79 -4.56 13.03
N VAL A 81 -3.41 -5.53 12.34
CA VAL A 81 -4.48 -6.36 12.92
C VAL A 81 -3.88 -7.69 13.35
N ARG A 82 -3.90 -7.96 14.67
CA ARG A 82 -3.27 -9.15 15.27
C ARG A 82 -4.25 -10.31 15.35
N GLY A 83 -3.82 -11.49 14.91
CA GLY A 83 -4.61 -12.72 15.06
C GLY A 83 -5.69 -12.93 14.00
N VAL A 84 -5.60 -12.27 12.83
CA VAL A 84 -6.55 -12.46 11.71
C VAL A 84 -6.70 -13.94 11.36
N ILE A 85 -5.57 -14.64 11.24
CA ILE A 85 -5.51 -16.10 11.23
C ILE A 85 -4.93 -16.54 12.58
N PRO A 86 -5.58 -17.46 13.31
CA PRO A 86 -5.07 -17.98 14.58
C PRO A 86 -3.67 -18.55 14.43
N GLU A 87 -2.81 -18.30 15.42
CA GLU A 87 -1.40 -18.70 15.37
C GLU A 87 -1.16 -20.18 15.06
N PRO A 88 -1.89 -21.15 15.67
CA PRO A 88 -1.72 -22.57 15.32
C PRO A 88 -1.99 -22.85 13.84
N THR A 89 -3.06 -22.26 13.29
CA THR A 89 -3.42 -22.37 11.87
C THR A 89 -2.34 -21.74 10.98
N ALA A 90 -1.86 -20.54 11.32
CA ALA A 90 -0.81 -19.87 10.56
C ALA A 90 0.51 -20.67 10.56
N ARG A 91 0.88 -21.29 11.68
CA ARG A 91 2.07 -22.16 11.80
C ARG A 91 1.94 -23.42 10.95
N GLN A 92 0.76 -24.03 10.92
CA GLN A 92 0.50 -25.18 10.06
C GLN A 92 0.59 -24.78 8.58
N LEU A 93 -0.10 -23.72 8.17
CA LEU A 93 -0.08 -23.19 6.81
C LEU A 93 1.35 -22.87 6.32
N TYR A 94 2.19 -22.30 7.19
CA TYR A 94 3.59 -22.06 6.87
C TYR A 94 4.40 -23.35 6.73
N SER A 95 4.11 -24.37 7.54
CA SER A 95 4.74 -25.68 7.42
C SER A 95 4.35 -26.36 6.11
N ASP A 96 3.07 -26.28 5.73
CA ASP A 96 2.55 -26.78 4.46
C ASP A 96 3.16 -26.06 3.27
N LEU A 97 3.36 -24.73 3.37
CA LEU A 97 4.03 -23.94 2.33
C LEU A 97 5.47 -24.42 2.13
N LYS A 98 6.23 -24.62 3.22
CA LYS A 98 7.61 -25.12 3.15
C LYS A 98 7.68 -26.51 2.52
N GLN A 99 6.75 -27.39 2.87
CA GLN A 99 6.67 -28.72 2.26
C GLN A 99 6.35 -28.62 0.77
N TYR A 100 5.36 -27.83 0.39
CA TYR A 100 4.99 -27.59 -1.01
C TYR A 100 6.17 -27.02 -1.82
N VAL A 101 6.90 -26.06 -1.26
CA VAL A 101 8.09 -25.48 -1.92
C VAL A 101 9.20 -26.52 -2.06
N SER A 102 9.42 -27.37 -1.05
CA SER A 102 10.40 -28.46 -1.10
C SER A 102 10.06 -29.47 -2.21
N ASP A 103 8.81 -29.92 -2.27
CA ASP A 103 8.35 -30.93 -3.21
C ASP A 103 8.38 -30.44 -4.67
N ASN A 104 8.28 -29.12 -4.86
CA ASN A 104 8.21 -28.49 -6.18
C ASN A 104 9.43 -27.61 -6.49
N ARG A 105 10.56 -27.85 -5.82
CA ARG A 105 11.75 -26.98 -5.88
C ARG A 105 12.28 -26.76 -7.31
N SER A 106 12.17 -27.75 -8.19
CA SER A 106 12.62 -27.64 -9.58
C SER A 106 11.75 -26.74 -10.46
N GLN A 107 10.54 -26.40 -9.99
CA GLN A 107 9.55 -25.61 -10.75
C GLN A 107 9.39 -24.19 -10.20
N ILE A 108 9.73 -23.98 -8.92
CA ILE A 108 9.57 -22.68 -8.25
C ILE A 108 10.86 -21.87 -8.38
N LYS A 109 10.77 -20.75 -9.11
CA LYS A 109 11.86 -19.76 -9.18
C LYS A 109 11.77 -18.78 -8.01
N GLY A 110 12.86 -18.09 -7.72
CA GLY A 110 12.82 -16.98 -6.79
C GLY A 110 14.06 -16.09 -6.85
N TRP A 111 14.05 -15.03 -6.04
CA TRP A 111 15.11 -14.03 -6.00
C TRP A 111 15.61 -13.78 -4.57
N PRO A 112 16.93 -13.60 -4.37
CA PRO A 112 18.01 -13.88 -5.33
C PRO A 112 18.08 -15.38 -5.64
N GLU A 113 18.71 -15.79 -6.76
CA GLU A 113 18.67 -17.20 -7.22
C GLU A 113 19.38 -18.15 -6.25
N GLU A 114 20.47 -17.69 -5.62
CA GLU A 114 21.31 -18.48 -4.73
C GLU A 114 20.68 -18.68 -3.35
N SER A 115 19.90 -17.70 -2.89
CA SER A 115 19.17 -17.76 -1.63
C SER A 115 17.76 -17.15 -1.79
N PRO A 116 16.85 -17.83 -2.51
CA PRO A 116 15.54 -17.29 -2.85
C PRO A 116 14.76 -16.90 -1.61
N SER A 117 14.49 -15.60 -1.48
CA SER A 117 13.64 -15.04 -0.43
C SER A 117 12.30 -14.58 -0.99
N MET A 118 12.24 -14.21 -2.27
CA MET A 118 11.01 -13.88 -2.98
C MET A 118 10.71 -14.99 -3.98
N LEU A 119 9.70 -15.81 -3.70
CA LEU A 119 9.33 -16.94 -4.53
C LEU A 119 8.29 -16.51 -5.57
N GLN A 120 8.53 -16.87 -6.83
CA GLN A 120 7.57 -16.75 -7.94
C GLN A 120 6.53 -17.87 -7.83
N LEU A 121 5.74 -17.80 -6.76
CA LEU A 121 4.71 -18.76 -6.39
C LEU A 121 3.44 -17.97 -6.09
N TYR A 122 2.40 -18.19 -6.88
CA TYR A 122 1.21 -17.32 -6.90
C TYR A 122 -0.07 -18.04 -6.50
N ASN A 123 -0.12 -19.37 -6.60
CA ASN A 123 -1.35 -20.17 -6.50
C ASN A 123 -1.14 -21.49 -5.72
N SER A 124 -0.28 -21.50 -4.69
CA SER A 124 -0.16 -22.69 -3.84
C SER A 124 -1.43 -22.92 -3.00
N PRO A 125 -1.68 -24.17 -2.54
CA PRO A 125 -2.79 -24.45 -1.63
C PRO A 125 -2.80 -23.55 -0.40
N THR A 126 -1.63 -23.29 0.22
CA THR A 126 -1.49 -22.36 1.34
C THR A 126 -1.92 -20.94 0.98
N GLN A 127 -1.49 -20.41 -0.17
CA GLN A 127 -1.85 -19.05 -0.58
C GLN A 127 -3.36 -18.92 -0.82
N HIS A 128 -3.98 -19.94 -1.42
CA HIS A 128 -5.44 -19.98 -1.57
C HIS A 128 -6.14 -20.04 -0.22
N ALA A 129 -5.71 -20.91 0.69
CA ALA A 129 -6.30 -21.04 2.03
C ALA A 129 -6.23 -19.73 2.84
N VAL A 130 -5.11 -19.01 2.77
CA VAL A 130 -4.96 -17.69 3.43
C VAL A 130 -5.89 -16.66 2.80
N ARG A 131 -5.93 -16.56 1.46
CA ARG A 131 -6.76 -15.58 0.74
C ARG A 131 -8.26 -15.81 0.96
N SER A 132 -8.68 -17.06 1.03
CA SER A 132 -10.09 -17.43 1.24
C SER A 132 -10.48 -17.58 2.71
N HIS A 133 -9.57 -17.29 3.66
CA HIS A 133 -9.88 -17.40 5.08
C HIS A 133 -11.01 -16.41 5.43
N PRO A 134 -12.09 -16.81 6.14
CA PRO A 134 -13.23 -15.95 6.42
C PRO A 134 -12.83 -14.62 7.10
N ASN A 135 -11.95 -14.69 8.10
CA ASN A 135 -11.43 -13.49 8.77
C ASN A 135 -10.64 -12.57 7.83
N GLN A 136 -9.89 -13.13 6.86
CA GLN A 136 -9.11 -12.35 5.90
C GLN A 136 -10.05 -11.59 4.95
N LEU A 137 -11.09 -12.26 4.43
CA LEU A 137 -12.09 -11.65 3.56
C LEU A 137 -12.89 -10.57 4.30
N ARG A 138 -13.32 -10.86 5.53
CA ARG A 138 -14.03 -9.90 6.39
C ARG A 138 -13.18 -8.67 6.68
N LEU A 139 -11.90 -8.87 7.02
CA LEU A 139 -10.99 -7.76 7.27
C LEU A 139 -10.73 -6.92 6.02
N GLN A 140 -10.53 -7.54 4.85
CA GLN A 140 -10.35 -6.80 3.60
C GLN A 140 -11.56 -5.93 3.28
N ARG A 141 -12.77 -6.45 3.48
CA ARG A 141 -13.99 -5.67 3.32
C ARG A 141 -14.03 -4.47 4.26
N LEU A 142 -13.74 -4.66 5.55
CA LEU A 142 -13.70 -3.58 6.54
C LEU A 142 -12.66 -2.50 6.19
N LEU A 143 -11.50 -2.90 5.65
CA LEU A 143 -10.48 -1.97 5.18
C LEU A 143 -10.94 -1.20 3.93
N ASN A 144 -11.64 -1.86 3.01
CA ASN A 144 -12.21 -1.20 1.83
C ASN A 144 -13.32 -0.21 2.23
N GLU A 145 -14.10 -0.50 3.27
CA GLU A 145 -15.15 0.39 3.81
C GLU A 145 -14.61 1.67 4.45
N LEU A 146 -13.30 1.78 4.68
CA LEU A 146 -12.67 3.04 5.09
C LEU A 146 -12.64 4.06 3.95
N TRP A 147 -12.67 3.61 2.69
CA TRP A 147 -12.69 4.51 1.54
C TRP A 147 -14.12 4.99 1.28
N HIS A 148 -14.25 6.17 0.67
CA HIS A 148 -15.54 6.67 0.22
C HIS A 148 -15.53 6.95 -1.28
N ASP A 149 -16.67 6.76 -1.90
CA ASP A 149 -16.89 6.96 -3.33
C ASP A 149 -18.23 7.68 -3.51
N HIS A 150 -18.17 8.90 -4.00
CA HIS A 150 -19.36 9.72 -4.26
C HIS A 150 -20.15 9.28 -5.49
N THR A 151 -19.61 8.38 -6.32
CA THR A 151 -20.24 7.89 -7.54
C THR A 151 -21.10 6.64 -7.34
N GLU A 152 -20.98 5.98 -6.19
CA GLU A 152 -21.63 4.70 -5.85
C GLU A 152 -21.34 3.59 -6.88
N ARG A 153 -20.16 3.62 -7.53
CA ARG A 153 -19.75 2.64 -8.55
C ARG A 153 -18.78 1.60 -8.01
N THR A 154 -18.25 1.82 -6.82
CA THR A 154 -17.31 0.91 -6.17
C THR A 154 -18.03 -0.09 -5.27
N SER A 155 -17.29 -1.13 -4.88
CA SER A 155 -17.76 -2.15 -3.96
C SER A 155 -16.66 -2.43 -2.94
N SER A 156 -17.05 -2.62 -1.67
CA SER A 156 -16.12 -3.06 -0.64
C SER A 156 -15.79 -4.55 -0.71
N GLU A 157 -16.44 -5.32 -1.58
CA GLU A 157 -16.15 -6.74 -1.75
C GLU A 157 -14.73 -6.93 -2.29
N PRO A 158 -13.88 -7.72 -1.60
CA PRO A 158 -12.51 -7.90 -2.03
C PRO A 158 -12.41 -8.76 -3.30
N LEU A 159 -11.48 -8.38 -4.17
CA LEU A 159 -11.05 -9.21 -5.30
C LEU A 159 -9.77 -9.98 -4.95
N VAL A 160 -9.58 -11.11 -5.61
CA VAL A 160 -8.34 -11.90 -5.47
C VAL A 160 -7.25 -11.30 -6.36
N TYR A 161 -6.21 -10.78 -5.73
CA TYR A 161 -4.94 -10.44 -6.38
C TYR A 161 -3.89 -11.50 -6.03
N LEU A 162 -3.32 -12.14 -7.06
CA LEU A 162 -2.32 -13.19 -6.89
C LEU A 162 -0.93 -12.56 -6.86
N ASP A 163 -0.31 -12.54 -5.69
CA ASP A 163 1.07 -12.09 -5.51
C ASP A 163 1.99 -13.23 -5.07
N GLY A 164 3.31 -12.99 -5.21
CA GLY A 164 4.36 -13.89 -4.76
C GLY A 164 4.41 -14.05 -3.25
N VAL A 165 5.25 -14.96 -2.76
CA VAL A 165 5.46 -15.16 -1.32
C VAL A 165 6.90 -14.85 -0.95
N ARG A 166 7.08 -14.21 0.20
CA ARG A 166 8.40 -13.90 0.75
C ARG A 166 8.69 -14.78 1.96
N ASP A 167 9.72 -15.61 1.87
CA ASP A 167 10.24 -16.44 2.97
C ASP A 167 11.73 -16.15 3.13
N ARG A 168 12.09 -15.28 4.07
CA ARG A 168 13.46 -14.80 4.26
C ARG A 168 14.08 -15.43 5.51
N PRO A 169 15.18 -16.18 5.36
CA PRO A 169 15.89 -16.74 6.52
C PRO A 169 16.42 -15.65 7.47
N PRO A 170 16.55 -15.96 8.77
CA PRO A 170 17.14 -15.04 9.73
C PRO A 170 18.58 -14.68 9.34
N GLN A 171 19.04 -13.50 9.77
CA GLN A 171 20.41 -13.01 9.59
C GLN A 171 20.90 -12.81 8.14
N GLN A 172 20.05 -12.97 7.12
CA GLN A 172 20.41 -12.61 5.75
C GLN A 172 20.22 -11.11 5.53
N PRO A 173 21.17 -10.36 4.93
CA PRO A 173 20.96 -8.98 4.54
C PRO A 173 19.79 -8.83 3.57
N PHE A 174 19.01 -7.75 3.68
CA PHE A 174 18.01 -7.42 2.68
C PHE A 174 18.68 -6.54 1.63
N LEU A 175 18.94 -7.09 0.44
CA LEU A 175 19.36 -6.30 -0.72
C LEU A 175 18.17 -5.59 -1.38
N GLY A 176 17.17 -5.22 -0.59
CA GLY A 176 15.88 -4.78 -1.09
C GLY A 176 15.83 -3.32 -1.52
N LEU A 177 14.61 -2.91 -1.88
CA LEU A 177 14.29 -1.61 -2.44
C LEU A 177 14.36 -0.52 -1.36
N GLY A 178 14.89 0.66 -1.71
CA GLY A 178 14.75 1.86 -0.91
C GLY A 178 13.27 2.29 -0.79
N PRO A 179 12.95 3.31 0.02
CA PRO A 179 11.57 3.80 0.16
C PRO A 179 10.96 4.18 -1.21
N HIS A 180 9.79 3.65 -1.51
CA HIS A 180 9.06 3.88 -2.76
C HIS A 180 7.53 3.79 -2.52
N VAL A 181 6.75 4.20 -3.52
CA VAL A 181 5.29 4.07 -3.56
C VAL A 181 4.93 3.34 -4.85
N ASP A 182 4.18 2.24 -4.72
CA ASP A 182 3.71 1.43 -5.85
C ASP A 182 2.53 2.08 -6.59
N ALA A 183 1.84 1.31 -7.44
CA ALA A 183 0.66 1.73 -8.21
C ALA A 183 0.89 2.93 -9.15
N GLY A 184 2.14 3.21 -9.53
CA GLY A 184 2.46 4.23 -10.52
C GLY A 184 3.82 4.87 -10.28
N SER A 185 4.30 5.58 -11.29
CA SER A 185 5.46 6.47 -11.19
C SER A 185 5.13 7.70 -12.03
N LEU A 186 5.77 7.89 -13.18
CA LEU A 186 5.50 8.99 -14.09
C LEU A 186 4.01 9.13 -14.50
N SER A 187 3.24 8.03 -14.46
CA SER A 187 1.79 8.04 -14.70
C SER A 187 1.02 9.02 -13.82
N ARG A 188 1.42 9.24 -12.56
CA ARG A 188 0.78 10.21 -11.65
C ARG A 188 0.84 11.66 -12.17
N TRP A 189 1.80 11.95 -13.03
CA TRP A 189 1.98 13.27 -13.65
C TRP A 189 1.50 13.32 -15.09
N LEU A 190 1.73 12.26 -15.87
CA LEU A 190 1.38 12.24 -17.30
C LEU A 190 -0.10 11.99 -17.56
N ASP A 191 -0.71 11.06 -16.83
CA ASP A 191 -2.08 10.63 -17.09
C ASP A 191 -3.08 11.65 -16.53
N PRO A 192 -3.89 12.32 -17.37
CA PRO A 192 -4.92 13.23 -16.88
C PRO A 192 -5.91 12.55 -15.93
N ALA A 193 -6.21 11.26 -16.13
CA ALA A 193 -7.11 10.53 -15.24
C ALA A 193 -6.50 10.39 -13.84
N TYR A 194 -5.22 10.03 -13.74
CA TYR A 194 -4.52 9.92 -12.46
C TYR A 194 -4.32 11.29 -11.80
N ARG A 195 -4.05 12.35 -12.58
CA ARG A 195 -3.95 13.72 -12.02
C ARG A 195 -5.23 14.18 -11.32
N ARG A 196 -6.39 13.63 -11.68
CA ARG A 196 -7.67 13.97 -11.01
C ARG A 196 -7.64 13.68 -9.52
N SER A 197 -6.98 12.60 -9.10
CA SER A 197 -6.80 12.25 -7.69
C SER A 197 -6.00 13.30 -6.90
N TYR A 198 -5.32 14.24 -7.57
CA TYR A 198 -4.45 15.25 -6.96
C TYR A 198 -4.84 16.70 -7.32
N LEU A 199 -6.06 16.94 -7.80
CA LEU A 199 -6.49 18.29 -8.23
C LEU A 199 -6.37 19.34 -7.12
N ALA A 200 -6.75 18.99 -5.89
CA ALA A 200 -6.62 19.89 -4.75
C ALA A 200 -5.15 20.27 -4.49
N VAL A 201 -4.23 19.31 -4.64
CA VAL A 201 -2.78 19.54 -4.52
C VAL A 201 -2.30 20.47 -5.64
N PHE A 202 -2.55 20.12 -6.90
CA PHE A 202 -2.10 20.96 -8.01
C PHE A 202 -2.75 22.35 -8.03
N GLY A 203 -3.99 22.46 -7.55
CA GLY A 203 -4.77 23.70 -7.48
C GLY A 203 -4.44 24.63 -6.30
N GLY A 204 -3.40 24.37 -5.50
CA GLY A 204 -3.01 25.27 -4.41
C GLY A 204 -3.91 25.17 -3.17
N LYS A 205 -4.56 24.02 -2.99
CA LYS A 205 -5.50 23.71 -1.92
C LYS A 205 -5.18 22.35 -1.30
N SER A 206 -3.90 22.07 -1.04
CA SER A 206 -3.46 20.77 -0.52
C SER A 206 -4.10 20.35 0.80
N GLY A 207 -4.63 21.29 1.59
CA GLY A 207 -5.38 20.99 2.80
C GLY A 207 -6.79 20.45 2.55
N GLU A 208 -7.35 20.65 1.35
CA GLU A 208 -8.65 20.08 0.91
C GLU A 208 -8.47 18.70 0.25
N TRP A 209 -7.22 18.20 0.10
CA TRP A 209 -6.98 16.90 -0.51
C TRP A 209 -7.30 15.77 0.47
N ASP A 210 -8.29 14.96 0.10
CA ASP A 210 -8.62 13.70 0.78
C ASP A 210 -7.94 12.53 0.07
N CYS A 211 -7.12 11.77 0.80
CA CYS A 211 -6.45 10.58 0.27
C CYS A 211 -7.28 9.30 0.40
N TRP A 212 -8.50 9.37 0.96
CA TRP A 212 -9.45 8.27 1.12
C TRP A 212 -10.68 8.37 0.20
N ASP A 213 -10.69 9.35 -0.71
CA ASP A 213 -11.70 9.52 -1.78
C ASP A 213 -11.27 8.72 -3.04
N LEU A 214 -12.21 7.95 -3.62
CA LEU A 214 -12.00 7.05 -4.77
C LEU A 214 -12.33 7.68 -6.13
#